data_AF-A0A1F8CJ27-F1
#
_entry.id   AF-A0A1F8CJ27-F1
#
_cell.length_a   1.000
_cell.length_b   1.000
_cell.length_c   1.000
_cell.angle_alpha   90.00
_cell.angle_beta   90.00
_cell.angle_gamma   90.00
#
_symmetry.space_group_name_H-M   'P 1'
#
loop_
_entity.id
_entity.type
_entity.pdbx_description
1 polymer ?
#
loop_
_entity_poly.entity_id
_entity_poly.type
_entity_poly.pdbx_seq_one_letter_code
_entity_poly.pdbx_strand_id
1 'polypeptide(L)'
;MTDIRSQPYIFYLFYLKYPLPQFLKTVKYNETIQRPSNLVVSFDKYKFGIWDPIESFPEKGILYVVGPSHYSGLRHKTLFRVVKAINYPNGTEAFYLVSAGGLNE
;
A
#
# COMPACT_ATOMS: atom_id res chain seq x y z
N MET A 1 -2.72 -12.61 -10.72
CA MET A 1 -3.50 -12.29 -9.50
C MET A 1 -4.36 -11.08 -9.79
N THR A 2 -5.68 -11.19 -9.62
CA THR A 2 -6.65 -10.18 -10.07
C THR A 2 -6.52 -8.88 -9.28
N ASP A 3 -6.32 -7.74 -9.97
CA ASP A 3 -6.12 -6.40 -9.36
C ASP A 3 -7.21 -5.98 -8.36
N ILE A 4 -8.36 -6.64 -8.40
CA ILE A 4 -9.49 -6.42 -7.51
C ILE A 4 -9.20 -6.82 -6.05
N ARG A 5 -8.23 -7.73 -5.82
CA ARG A 5 -7.76 -8.09 -4.46
C ARG A 5 -6.70 -7.10 -3.92
N SER A 6 -6.24 -6.17 -4.75
CA SER A 6 -5.25 -5.14 -4.42
C SER A 6 -5.90 -3.78 -4.13
N GLN A 7 -7.11 -3.79 -3.57
CA GLN A 7 -7.84 -2.58 -3.15
C GLN A 7 -7.96 -2.40 -1.62
N PRO A 8 -6.86 -2.46 -0.84
CA PRO A 8 -6.94 -2.21 0.60
C PRO A 8 -7.24 -0.73 0.94
N TYR A 9 -7.42 0.16 -0.04
CA TYR A 9 -7.62 1.59 0.21
C TYR A 9 -8.88 1.88 1.05
N ILE A 10 -9.97 1.13 0.89
CA ILE A 10 -11.16 1.22 1.77
C ILE A 10 -10.79 0.88 3.21
N PHE A 11 -9.96 -0.15 3.40
CA PHE A 11 -9.45 -0.52 4.71
C PHE A 11 -8.60 0.61 5.32
N TYR A 12 -7.84 1.33 4.49
CA TYR A 12 -7.06 2.50 4.92
C TYR A 12 -7.92 3.69 5.28
N LEU A 13 -8.89 4.04 4.44
CA LEU A 13 -9.83 5.13 4.70
C LEU A 13 -10.56 4.91 6.03
N PHE A 14 -11.01 3.68 6.26
CA PHE A 14 -11.71 3.32 7.49
C PHE A 14 -10.79 3.23 8.72
N TYR A 15 -9.69 2.46 8.63
CA TYR A 15 -8.84 2.16 9.79
C TYR A 15 -7.95 3.34 10.19
N LEU A 16 -7.49 4.16 9.24
CA LEU A 16 -6.69 5.35 9.53
C LEU A 16 -7.53 6.60 9.78
N LYS A 17 -8.86 6.50 9.70
CA LYS A 17 -9.80 7.64 9.84
C LYS A 17 -9.39 8.82 8.96
N TYR A 18 -8.98 8.53 7.72
CA TYR A 18 -8.42 9.55 6.84
C TYR A 18 -9.54 10.50 6.36
N PRO A 19 -9.36 11.84 6.44
CA PRO A 19 -10.44 12.77 6.11
C PRO A 19 -10.87 12.66 4.63
N LEU A 20 -12.17 12.47 4.40
CA LEU A 20 -12.73 12.34 3.04
C LEU A 20 -12.36 13.52 2.12
N PRO A 21 -12.43 14.80 2.55
CA PRO A 21 -12.03 15.91 1.68
C PRO A 21 -10.55 15.85 1.26
N GLN A 22 -9.69 15.34 2.13
CA GLN A 22 -8.26 15.20 1.84
C GLN A 22 -8.01 14.04 0.88
N PHE A 23 -8.79 12.96 1.00
CA PHE A 23 -8.73 11.83 0.07
C PHE A 23 -9.09 12.27 -1.34
N LEU A 24 -10.25 12.92 -1.51
CA LEU A 24 -10.74 13.34 -2.82
C LEU A 24 -9.80 14.32 -3.53
N LYS A 25 -9.01 15.10 -2.78
CA LYS A 25 -7.99 16.01 -3.32
C LYS A 25 -6.71 15.31 -3.79
N THR A 26 -6.40 14.13 -3.27
CA THR A 26 -5.07 13.51 -3.42
C THR A 26 -5.11 12.17 -4.14
N VAL A 27 -6.29 11.57 -4.30
CA VAL A 27 -6.47 10.27 -4.94
C VAL A 27 -6.09 10.30 -6.42
N LYS A 28 -5.30 9.31 -6.82
CA LYS A 28 -4.97 9.01 -8.21
C LYS A 28 -5.55 7.65 -8.56
N TYR A 29 -6.25 7.59 -9.69
CA TYR A 29 -6.86 6.36 -10.19
C TYR A 29 -6.02 5.75 -11.30
N ASN A 30 -6.21 4.46 -11.54
CA ASN A 30 -5.56 3.75 -12.62
C ASN A 30 -6.32 4.04 -13.92
N GLU A 31 -5.73 4.90 -14.75
CA GLU A 31 -6.28 5.31 -16.04
C GLU A 31 -6.02 4.29 -17.15
N THR A 32 -5.15 3.29 -16.92
CA THR A 32 -4.71 2.33 -17.95
C THR A 32 -5.65 1.13 -18.11
N ILE A 33 -6.58 0.92 -17.17
CA ILE A 33 -7.49 -0.21 -17.17
C ILE A 33 -8.91 0.30 -17.39
N GLN A 34 -9.51 0.03 -18.56
CA GLN A 34 -10.95 0.19 -18.77
C GLN A 34 -11.69 -0.88 -17.96
N ARG A 35 -12.04 -0.57 -16.71
CA ARG A 35 -12.87 -1.41 -15.85
C ARG A 35 -14.07 -0.61 -15.32
N PRO A 36 -15.17 -1.28 -14.96
CA PRO A 36 -16.34 -0.64 -14.36
C PRO A 36 -16.06 0.02 -12.99
N SER A 37 -14.88 -0.19 -12.41
CA SER A 37 -14.43 0.44 -11.16
C SER A 37 -13.02 1.01 -11.34
N ASN A 38 -12.85 2.29 -11.01
CA ASN A 38 -11.54 2.94 -10.99
C ASN A 38 -10.69 2.38 -9.84
N LEU A 39 -9.53 1.78 -10.15
CA LEU A 39 -8.62 1.30 -9.11
C LEU A 39 -7.82 2.47 -8.54
N VAL A 40 -7.77 2.61 -7.22
CA VAL A 40 -6.90 3.62 -6.58
C VAL A 40 -5.44 3.18 -6.66
N VAL A 41 -4.57 4.04 -7.19
CA VAL A 41 -3.12 3.82 -7.32
C VAL A 41 -2.37 4.43 -6.15
N SER A 42 -2.78 5.63 -5.75
CA SER A 42 -2.18 6.32 -4.62
C SER A 42 -3.12 7.39 -4.11
N PHE A 43 -2.86 7.83 -2.89
CA PHE A 43 -3.33 9.10 -2.37
C PHE A 43 -2.37 9.59 -1.31
N ASP A 44 -2.11 10.90 -1.27
CA ASP A 44 -1.14 11.50 -0.34
C ASP A 44 0.20 10.75 -0.39
N LYS A 45 0.66 10.19 0.72
CA LYS A 45 1.88 9.38 0.80
C LYS A 45 1.68 7.89 0.58
N TYR A 46 0.44 7.41 0.41
CA TYR A 46 0.14 5.99 0.32
C TYR A 46 0.09 5.52 -1.13
N LYS A 47 0.78 4.42 -1.44
CA LYS A 47 0.81 3.80 -2.78
C LYS A 47 0.20 2.39 -2.71
N PHE A 48 -0.74 2.12 -3.61
CA PHE A 48 -1.56 0.92 -3.68
C PHE A 48 -1.52 0.35 -5.09
N GLY A 49 -1.00 -0.88 -5.25
CA GLY A 49 -0.89 -1.50 -6.57
C GLY A 49 0.00 -0.74 -7.56
N ILE A 50 0.17 -1.29 -8.77
CA ILE A 50 0.97 -0.76 -9.89
C ILE A 50 2.49 -0.69 -9.65
N TRP A 51 2.97 -0.70 -8.41
CA TRP A 51 4.39 -0.87 -8.12
C TRP A 51 4.76 -2.36 -8.16
N ASP A 52 5.88 -2.68 -8.81
CA ASP A 52 6.39 -4.05 -8.90
C ASP A 52 7.17 -4.38 -7.61
N PRO A 53 6.66 -5.25 -6.72
CA PRO A 53 7.33 -5.59 -5.47
C PRO A 53 8.70 -6.29 -5.66
N ILE A 54 8.98 -6.78 -6.86
CA ILE A 54 10.23 -7.46 -7.20
C ILE A 54 11.28 -6.45 -7.65
N GLU A 55 10.93 -5.50 -8.51
CA GLU A 55 11.88 -4.56 -9.12
C GLU A 55 11.87 -3.15 -8.50
N SER A 56 10.89 -2.84 -7.63
CA SER A 56 10.76 -1.50 -7.07
C SER A 56 11.56 -1.29 -5.78
N PHE A 57 12.20 -0.13 -5.69
CA PHE A 57 12.86 0.37 -4.49
C PHE A 57 11.90 1.25 -3.67
N PRO A 58 12.05 1.32 -2.33
CA PRO A 58 11.23 2.20 -1.52
C PRO A 58 11.56 3.67 -1.78
N GLU A 59 10.56 4.45 -2.17
CA GLU A 59 10.68 5.91 -2.30
C GLU A 59 10.60 6.59 -0.93
N LYS A 60 11.44 7.61 -0.72
CA LYS A 60 11.47 8.37 0.54
C LYS A 60 10.14 9.07 0.75
N GLY A 61 9.57 8.90 1.95
CA GLY A 61 8.31 9.53 2.33
C GLY A 61 7.05 8.80 1.85
N ILE A 62 7.19 7.72 1.05
CA ILE A 62 6.07 6.90 0.59
C ILE A 62 5.83 5.72 1.54
N LEU A 63 4.55 5.42 1.73
CA LEU A 63 4.04 4.28 2.48
C LEU A 63 3.38 3.28 1.52
N TYR A 64 3.96 2.09 1.46
CA TYR A 64 3.46 0.99 0.65
C TYR A 64 2.65 0.05 1.51
N VAL A 65 1.55 -0.45 0.94
CA VAL A 65 0.70 -1.45 1.58
C VAL A 65 0.98 -2.81 0.98
N VAL A 66 1.41 -3.75 1.81
CA VAL A 66 1.75 -5.12 1.38
C VAL A 66 1.07 -6.15 2.26
N GLY A 67 0.54 -7.20 1.65
CA GLY A 67 0.10 -8.38 2.40
C GLY A 67 1.29 -9.18 2.92
N PRO A 68 1.13 -10.05 3.94
CA PRO A 68 2.24 -10.80 4.54
C PRO A 68 3.07 -11.61 3.55
N SER A 69 2.42 -12.33 2.63
CA SER A 69 3.12 -13.11 1.59
C SER A 69 3.91 -12.23 0.61
N HIS A 70 3.33 -11.10 0.19
CA HIS A 70 4.03 -10.13 -0.66
C HIS A 70 5.21 -9.50 0.07
N TYR A 71 5.07 -9.15 1.35
CA TYR A 71 6.16 -8.63 2.16
C TYR A 71 7.32 -9.62 2.31
N SER A 72 7.00 -10.91 2.53
CA SER A 72 8.02 -11.96 2.58
C SER A 72 8.75 -12.17 1.25
N GLY A 73 8.07 -11.90 0.13
CA GLY A 73 8.61 -12.07 -1.23
C GLY A 73 9.29 -10.84 -1.82
N LEU A 74 9.41 -9.72 -1.10
CA LEU A 74 10.09 -8.52 -1.60
C LEU A 74 11.57 -8.80 -1.87
N ARG A 75 12.02 -8.60 -3.11
CA ARG A 75 13.43 -8.78 -3.51
C ARG A 75 14.36 -7.88 -2.69
N HIS A 76 13.95 -6.63 -2.49
CA HIS A 76 14.68 -5.63 -1.72
C HIS A 76 14.12 -5.45 -0.32
N LYS A 77 13.58 -6.50 0.31
CA LYS A 77 12.94 -6.45 1.64
C LYS A 77 13.77 -5.69 2.69
N THR A 78 15.09 -5.88 2.67
CA THR A 78 16.02 -5.24 3.61
C THR A 78 16.07 -3.73 3.51
N LEU A 79 15.62 -3.11 2.40
CA LEU A 79 15.52 -1.67 2.18
C LEU A 79 14.21 -1.07 2.75
N PHE A 80 13.24 -1.92 3.02
CA PHE A 80 11.95 -1.54 3.58
C PHE A 80 11.95 -1.77 5.10
N ARG A 81 11.40 -0.80 5.84
CA ARG A 81 11.05 -0.98 7.26
C ARG A 81 9.54 -1.12 7.42
N VAL A 82 9.10 -1.95 8.35
CA VAL A 82 7.69 -2.00 8.76
C VAL A 82 7.41 -0.79 9.66
N VAL A 83 6.50 0.08 9.21
CA VAL A 83 6.03 1.25 9.96
C VAL A 83 4.84 0.86 10.84
N LYS A 84 3.97 -0.04 10.36
CA LYS A 84 2.80 -0.50 11.11
C LYS A 84 2.30 -1.85 10.59
N ALA A 85 1.94 -2.75 11.51
CA ALA A 85 1.15 -3.94 11.20
C ALA A 85 -0.34 -3.64 11.34
N ILE A 86 -1.13 -4.14 10.41
CA ILE A 86 -2.59 -4.06 10.39
C ILE A 86 -3.09 -5.49 10.56
N ASN A 87 -3.87 -5.74 11.60
CA ASN A 87 -4.36 -7.07 11.94
C ASN A 87 -5.87 -7.16 11.71
N TYR A 88 -6.34 -8.36 11.39
CA TYR A 88 -7.76 -8.69 11.43
C TYR A 88 -8.26 -8.71 12.89
N PRO A 89 -9.59 -8.68 13.14
CA PRO A 89 -10.15 -8.73 14.49
C PRO A 89 -9.74 -9.96 15.31
N ASN A 90 -9.44 -11.08 14.65
CA ASN A 90 -8.93 -12.30 15.28
C ASN A 90 -7.43 -12.25 15.61
N GLY A 91 -6.75 -11.11 15.38
CA GLY A 91 -5.35 -10.90 15.66
C GLY A 91 -4.38 -11.37 14.58
N THR A 92 -4.84 -12.02 13.50
CA THR A 92 -3.95 -12.43 12.41
C THR A 92 -3.52 -11.26 11.55
N GLU A 93 -2.30 -11.32 11.01
CA GLU A 93 -1.74 -10.24 10.20
C GLU A 93 -2.51 -10.10 8.87
N ALA A 94 -3.06 -8.91 8.63
CA ALA A 94 -3.77 -8.59 7.40
C ALA A 94 -2.84 -7.93 6.39
N PHE A 95 -2.16 -6.86 6.81
CA PHE A 95 -1.28 -6.06 5.96
C PHE A 95 -0.16 -5.40 6.77
N TYR A 96 0.92 -5.03 6.09
CA TYR A 96 1.95 -4.13 6.63
C TYR A 96 1.98 -2.82 5.86
N LEU A 97 2.19 -1.74 6.62
CA LEU A 97 2.72 -0.49 6.11
C LEU A 97 4.23 -0.57 6.11
N VAL A 98 4.83 -0.38 4.95
CA VAL A 98 6.28 -0.33 4.81
C VAL A 98 6.73 0.98 4.17
N SER A 99 7.88 1.50 4.59
CA SER A 99 8.51 2.68 4.02
C SER A 99 9.98 2.41 3.74
N ALA A 100 10.65 3.35 3.05
CA ALA A 100 12.11 3.43 3.07
C ALA A 100 12.60 3.44 4.53
N GLY A 101 13.62 2.63 4.82
CA GLY A 101 14.21 2.57 6.16
C GLY A 101 15.08 1.35 6.45
N GLY A 102 15.45 0.60 5.42
CA GLY A 102 16.47 -0.40 5.51
C GLY A 102 17.87 0.19 5.49
N LEU A 103 18.60 -0.02 6.60
CA LEU A 103 19.98 0.42 6.86
C LEU A 103 20.32 1.78 6.25
N ASN A 104 19.96 2.84 6.97
CA ASN A 104 20.85 3.97 7.17
C ASN A 104 20.72 4.38 8.63
N GLU A 105 21.88 4.45 9.28
CA GLU A 105 22.16 5.07 10.57
C GLU A 105 21.49 6.45 10.72
#